data_AF-A0A3S0E2V6-F1
#
_entry.id   AF-A0A3S0E2V6-F1
#
_cell.length_a   1.000
_cell.length_b   1.000
_cell.length_c   1.000
_cell.angle_alpha   90.00
_cell.angle_beta   90.00
_cell.angle_gamma   90.00
#
_symmetry.space_group_name_H-M   'P 1'
#
loop_
_entity.id
_entity.type
_entity.pdbx_description
1 polymer ?
#
loop_
_entity_poly.entity_id
_entity_poly.type
_entity_poly.pdbx_seq_one_letter_code
_entity_poly.pdbx_strand_id
1 'polypeptide(L)'
;QAHYATPDIHFDRSTEHGQPFAYHVYGCAIIEATLDLLRGTYHIDRADIVHDAGRSLDLQIDRGQVEGGLVQGLGWLTSEELVFDASGVLCSNSLANYKLPDIHAMPQINVEFLPQADEPNGLLLSKAVGEPP
;
A
#
# COMPACT_ATOMS: atom_id res chain seq x y z
N GLN A 1 -8.70 -28.48 19.03
CA GLN A 1 -8.99 -27.34 18.14
C GLN A 1 -8.37 -26.12 18.79
N ALA A 2 -7.52 -25.38 18.06
CA ALA A 2 -7.05 -24.07 18.51
C ALA A 2 -7.87 -22.98 17.81
N HIS A 3 -8.19 -21.91 18.52
CA HIS A 3 -9.01 -20.79 18.04
C HIS A 3 -8.43 -19.48 18.58
N TYR A 4 -8.48 -18.41 17.80
CA TYR A 4 -8.04 -17.06 18.18
C TYR A 4 -9.12 -16.05 17.81
N ALA A 5 -9.42 -15.13 18.72
CA ALA A 5 -10.25 -13.96 18.49
C ALA A 5 -9.53 -12.75 19.09
N THR A 6 -9.41 -11.67 18.32
CA THR A 6 -8.75 -10.44 18.75
C THR A 6 -9.51 -9.84 19.94
N PRO A 7 -8.88 -9.67 21.11
CA PRO A 7 -9.54 -9.12 22.28
C PRO A 7 -9.80 -7.61 22.14
N ASP A 8 -10.72 -7.10 22.95
CA ASP A 8 -10.93 -5.67 23.21
C ASP A 8 -11.33 -4.77 22.01
N ILE A 9 -11.68 -5.35 20.87
CA ILE A 9 -12.20 -4.63 19.71
C ILE A 9 -13.68 -4.25 19.89
N HIS A 10 -13.98 -2.95 19.91
CA HIS A 10 -15.34 -2.42 19.97
C HIS A 10 -15.41 -1.01 19.41
N PHE A 11 -16.52 -0.63 18.76
CA PHE A 11 -16.73 0.74 18.32
C PHE A 11 -18.23 1.07 18.30
N ASP A 12 -18.63 2.05 19.09
CA ASP A 12 -20.00 2.55 19.11
C ASP A 12 -20.14 3.70 18.11
N ARG A 13 -20.85 3.43 17.01
CA ARG A 13 -21.10 4.41 15.95
C ARG A 13 -21.99 5.56 16.37
N SER A 14 -22.80 5.41 17.42
CA SER A 14 -23.70 6.46 17.89
C SER A 14 -22.97 7.56 18.68
N THR A 15 -21.89 7.18 19.36
CA THR A 15 -21.04 8.09 20.15
C THR A 15 -19.68 8.35 19.51
N GLU A 16 -19.40 7.69 18.38
CA GLU A 16 -18.12 7.70 17.66
C GLU A 16 -16.92 7.36 18.55
N HIS A 17 -17.14 6.48 19.53
CA HIS A 17 -16.16 6.14 20.55
C HIS A 17 -15.92 4.63 20.63
N GLY A 18 -14.66 4.25 20.91
CA GLY A 18 -14.24 2.87 21.10
C GLY A 18 -12.86 2.60 20.51
N GLN A 19 -12.46 1.33 20.51
CA GLN A 19 -11.21 0.82 19.97
C GLN A 19 -11.50 -0.15 18.80
N PRO A 20 -11.63 0.35 17.56
CA PRO A 20 -11.94 -0.49 16.40
C PRO A 20 -10.76 -1.32 15.88
N PHE A 21 -9.53 -0.97 16.25
CA PHE A 21 -8.31 -1.60 15.77
C PHE A 21 -7.41 -2.05 16.93
N ALA A 22 -6.72 -3.18 16.76
CA ALA A 22 -5.81 -3.72 17.77
C ALA A 22 -4.51 -2.91 17.89
N TYR A 23 -4.04 -2.41 16.75
CA TYR A 23 -2.86 -1.57 16.60
C TYR A 23 -2.93 -0.82 15.26
N HIS A 24 -2.00 0.10 15.06
CA HIS A 24 -1.84 0.85 13.82
C HIS A 24 -0.48 0.60 13.19
N VAL A 25 -0.45 0.70 11.86
CA VAL A 25 0.73 0.59 11.03
C VAL A 25 1.03 1.98 10.49
N TYR A 26 2.30 2.36 10.53
CA TYR A 26 2.76 3.66 10.07
C TYR A 26 3.76 3.49 8.94
N GLY A 27 3.83 4.49 8.09
CA GLY A 27 4.81 4.54 7.02
C GLY A 27 4.98 5.96 6.51
N CYS A 28 6.08 6.19 5.83
CA CYS A 28 6.35 7.42 5.09
C CYS A 28 7.05 7.07 3.79
N ALA A 29 6.62 7.71 2.70
CA ALA A 29 7.23 7.55 1.40
C ALA A 29 7.62 8.93 0.84
N ILE A 30 8.79 9.00 0.22
CA ILE A 30 9.22 10.12 -0.62
C ILE A 30 9.35 9.60 -2.04
N ILE A 31 8.67 10.25 -2.97
CA ILE A 31 8.67 9.90 -4.39
C ILE A 31 9.23 11.07 -5.17
N GLU A 32 10.25 10.81 -5.98
CA GLU A 32 10.87 11.76 -6.90
C GLU A 32 10.43 11.43 -8.32
N ALA A 33 10.04 12.45 -9.10
CA ALA A 33 9.53 12.27 -10.45
C ALA A 33 9.95 13.41 -11.38
N THR A 34 10.24 13.05 -12.63
CA THR A 34 10.58 13.96 -13.71
C THR A 34 9.41 14.09 -14.68
N LEU A 35 9.01 15.32 -15.00
CA LEU A 35 7.87 15.61 -15.86
C LEU A 35 8.30 16.25 -17.19
N ASP A 36 7.85 15.68 -18.31
CA ASP A 36 7.91 16.33 -19.62
C ASP A 36 6.66 17.22 -19.78
N LEU A 37 6.86 18.53 -19.62
CA LEU A 37 5.79 19.52 -19.69
C LEU A 37 5.18 19.67 -21.09
N LEU A 38 5.90 19.30 -22.15
CA LEU A 38 5.41 19.41 -23.52
C LEU A 38 4.55 18.20 -23.89
N ARG A 39 4.93 17.01 -23.43
CA ARG A 39 4.23 15.75 -23.73
C ARG A 39 3.18 15.37 -22.70
N GLY A 40 3.24 15.95 -21.50
CA GLY A 40 2.40 15.55 -20.38
C GLY A 40 2.72 14.15 -19.83
N THR A 41 3.92 13.65 -20.11
CA THR A 41 4.39 12.33 -19.63
C THR A 41 5.35 12.50 -18.47
N TYR A 42 5.38 11.53 -17.55
CA TYR A 42 6.28 11.54 -16.40
C TYR A 42 7.12 10.27 -16.35
N HIS A 43 8.19 10.32 -15.56
CA HIS A 43 8.95 9.18 -15.10
C HIS A 43 9.09 9.28 -13.58
N ILE A 44 8.81 8.19 -12.86
CA ILE A 44 9.06 8.13 -11.42
C ILE A 44 10.51 7.66 -11.24
N ASP A 45 11.37 8.55 -10.76
CA ASP A 45 12.81 8.33 -10.71
C ASP A 45 13.20 7.42 -9.53
N ARG A 46 12.61 7.68 -8.36
CA ARG A 46 12.93 6.95 -7.11
C ARG A 46 11.78 7.02 -6.11
N ALA A 47 11.65 5.96 -5.30
CA ALA A 47 10.83 5.93 -4.10
C ALA A 47 11.66 5.46 -2.90
N ASP A 48 11.67 6.26 -1.83
CA ASP A 48 12.29 5.92 -0.55
C ASP A 48 11.18 5.76 0.50
N ILE A 49 11.09 4.60 1.15
CA ILE A 49 10.02 4.25 2.08
C ILE A 49 10.60 3.83 3.42
N VAL A 50 10.06 4.38 4.50
CA VAL A 50 10.18 3.80 5.84
C VAL A 50 8.84 3.20 6.25
N HIS A 51 8.82 1.92 6.61
CA HIS A 51 7.60 1.20 6.96
C HIS A 51 7.69 0.54 8.35
N ASP A 52 6.64 0.66 9.14
CA ASP A 52 6.52 0.03 10.45
C ASP A 52 5.88 -1.37 10.34
N ALA A 53 6.72 -2.38 10.14
CA ALA A 53 6.30 -3.79 10.14
C ALA A 53 6.36 -4.44 11.53
N GLY A 54 6.60 -3.66 12.59
CA GLY A 54 7.03 -4.17 13.88
C GLY A 54 8.20 -5.15 13.79
N ARG A 55 8.13 -6.26 14.53
CA ARG A 55 9.06 -7.38 14.36
C ARG A 55 8.60 -8.29 13.23
N SER A 56 9.02 -7.95 12.02
CA SER A 56 8.74 -8.71 10.80
C SER A 56 8.96 -10.22 10.99
N LEU A 57 7.99 -11.02 10.53
CA LEU A 57 8.09 -12.48 10.54
C LEU A 57 9.02 -12.97 9.41
N ASP A 58 8.97 -12.30 8.26
CA ASP A 58 9.82 -12.54 7.10
C ASP A 58 10.03 -11.22 6.34
N LEU A 59 11.25 -10.69 6.44
CA LEU A 59 11.60 -9.40 5.86
C LEU A 59 11.56 -9.38 4.32
N GLN A 60 11.67 -10.54 3.66
CA GLN A 60 11.60 -10.61 2.20
C GLN A 60 10.14 -10.53 1.73
N ILE A 61 9.24 -11.24 2.42
CA ILE A 61 7.81 -11.19 2.14
C ILE A 61 7.27 -9.79 2.42
N ASP A 62 7.61 -9.22 3.58
CA ASP A 62 7.11 -7.90 3.96
C ASP A 62 7.65 -6.81 3.04
N ARG A 63 8.91 -6.93 2.58
CA ARG A 63 9.47 -6.02 1.57
C ARG A 63 8.70 -6.12 0.24
N GLY A 64 8.40 -7.34 -0.21
CA GLY A 64 7.61 -7.55 -1.42
C GLY A 64 6.20 -6.97 -1.31
N GLN A 65 5.58 -6.98 -0.12
CA GLN A 65 4.30 -6.32 0.13
C GLN A 65 4.43 -4.80 0.03
N VAL A 66 5.46 -4.20 0.65
CA VAL A 66 5.70 -2.75 0.56
C VAL A 66 5.96 -2.31 -0.88
N GLU A 67 6.79 -3.04 -1.62
CA GLU A 67 7.08 -2.75 -3.02
C GLU A 67 5.84 -2.93 -3.90
N GLY A 68 5.05 -3.98 -3.69
CA GLY A 68 3.81 -4.24 -4.40
C GLY A 68 2.74 -3.18 -4.12
N GLY A 69 2.55 -2.81 -2.86
CA GLY A 69 1.60 -1.77 -2.42
C GLY A 69 1.93 -0.41 -3.04
N LEU A 70 3.21 0.00 -3.00
CA LEU A 70 3.68 1.20 -3.68
C LEU A 70 3.31 1.19 -5.17
N VAL A 71 3.62 0.12 -5.89
CA VAL A 71 3.40 0.05 -7.35
C VAL A 71 1.92 0.06 -7.68
N GLN A 72 1.08 -0.64 -6.92
CA GLN A 72 -0.38 -0.58 -7.07
C GLN A 72 -0.92 0.82 -6.81
N GLY A 73 -0.43 1.48 -5.76
CA GLY A 73 -0.81 2.87 -5.43
C GLY A 73 -0.39 3.86 -6.50
N LEU A 74 0.83 3.71 -7.05
CA LEU A 74 1.28 4.50 -8.21
C LEU A 74 0.36 4.27 -9.40
N GLY A 75 0.08 3.00 -9.74
CA GLY A 75 -0.83 2.63 -10.82
C GLY A 75 -2.18 3.34 -10.70
N TRP A 76 -2.83 3.19 -9.55
CA TRP A 76 -4.11 3.80 -9.22
C TRP A 76 -4.13 5.33 -9.35
N LEU A 77 -3.05 6.01 -8.97
CA LEU A 77 -2.99 7.47 -8.96
C LEU A 77 -2.60 8.08 -10.32
N THR A 78 -1.90 7.35 -11.17
CA THR A 78 -1.19 7.98 -12.30
C THR A 78 -1.39 7.30 -13.66
N SER A 79 -1.95 6.09 -13.74
CA SER A 79 -2.05 5.35 -15.01
C SER A 79 -3.34 4.54 -15.18
N GLU A 80 -3.92 4.04 -14.10
CA GLU A 80 -5.13 3.24 -14.12
C GLU A 80 -6.37 4.14 -14.23
N GLU A 81 -7.17 3.94 -15.28
CA GLU A 81 -8.38 4.71 -15.52
C GLU A 81 -9.53 3.78 -15.93
N LEU A 82 -10.67 3.93 -15.24
CA LEU A 82 -11.91 3.26 -15.61
C LEU A 82 -12.73 4.16 -16.53
N VAL A 83 -12.82 3.80 -17.81
CA VAL A 83 -13.54 4.56 -18.82
C VAL A 83 -14.88 3.90 -19.10
N PHE A 84 -15.96 4.67 -18.98
CA PHE A 84 -17.32 4.24 -19.29
C PHE A 84 -17.88 5.07 -20.44
N ASP A 85 -18.67 4.46 -21.31
CA ASP A 85 -19.41 5.19 -22.35
C ASP A 85 -20.67 5.88 -21.80
N ALA A 86 -21.36 6.63 -22.67
CA ALA A 86 -22.58 7.35 -22.31
C ALA A 86 -23.76 6.46 -21.87
N SER A 87 -23.69 5.15 -22.14
CA SER A 87 -24.66 4.15 -21.71
C SER A 87 -24.27 3.44 -20.41
N GLY A 88 -23.09 3.75 -19.85
CA GLY A 88 -22.57 3.16 -18.63
C GLY A 88 -21.81 1.84 -18.84
N VAL A 89 -21.44 1.49 -20.08
CA VAL A 89 -20.66 0.27 -20.37
C VAL A 89 -19.18 0.54 -20.13
N LEU A 90 -18.52 -0.35 -19.37
CA LEU A 90 -17.08 -0.29 -19.11
C LEU A 90 -16.30 -0.56 -20.41
N CYS A 91 -15.62 0.47 -20.91
CA CYS A 91 -14.77 0.40 -22.11
C CYS A 91 -13.36 -0.12 -21.79
N SER A 92 -12.80 0.22 -20.63
CA SER A 92 -11.46 -0.22 -20.18
C SER A 92 -11.50 -1.62 -19.56
N ASN A 93 -12.01 -2.60 -20.31
CA ASN A 93 -12.30 -3.96 -19.83
C ASN A 93 -11.21 -5.00 -20.19
N SER A 94 -10.02 -4.56 -20.60
CA SER A 94 -8.91 -5.43 -20.98
C SER A 94 -7.56 -4.78 -20.68
N LEU A 95 -6.47 -5.57 -20.62
CA LEU A 95 -5.11 -5.02 -20.46
C LEU A 95 -4.64 -4.16 -21.66
N ALA A 96 -5.35 -4.25 -22.79
CA ALA A 96 -5.07 -3.40 -23.95
C ALA A 96 -5.53 -1.95 -23.72
N ASN A 97 -6.55 -1.74 -22.89
CA ASN A 97 -7.17 -0.42 -22.66
C ASN A 97 -7.30 -0.04 -21.17
N TYR A 98 -6.82 -0.89 -20.26
CA TYR A 98 -6.58 -0.60 -18.85
C TYR A 98 -5.09 -0.81 -18.57
N LYS A 99 -4.37 0.25 -18.19
CA LYS A 99 -2.90 0.24 -18.09
C LYS A 99 -2.46 0.11 -16.65
N LEU A 100 -2.11 -1.11 -16.27
CA LEU A 100 -1.36 -1.40 -15.06
C LEU A 100 0.10 -0.94 -15.23
N PRO A 101 0.79 -0.61 -14.13
CA PRO A 101 2.24 -0.44 -14.14
C PRO A 101 2.95 -1.68 -14.67
N ASP A 102 3.86 -1.48 -15.61
CA ASP A 102 4.76 -2.52 -16.11
C ASP A 102 6.19 -2.31 -15.59
N ILE A 103 7.13 -3.12 -16.07
CA ILE A 103 8.55 -3.03 -15.65
C ILE A 103 9.20 -1.68 -15.97
N HIS A 104 8.68 -0.92 -16.93
CA HIS A 104 9.20 0.42 -17.29
C HIS A 104 8.63 1.52 -16.40
N ALA A 105 7.50 1.26 -15.74
CA ALA A 105 6.91 2.14 -14.74
C ALA A 105 7.52 1.95 -13.34
N MET A 106 8.39 0.95 -13.15
CA MET A 106 9.04 0.66 -11.87
C MET A 106 10.15 1.68 -11.55
N PRO A 107 10.05 2.45 -10.45
CA PRO A 107 11.13 3.30 -10.00
C PRO A 107 12.22 2.47 -9.31
N GLN A 108 13.36 3.10 -9.01
CA GLN A 108 14.25 2.56 -7.98
C GLN A 108 13.54 2.65 -6.62
N ILE A 109 13.35 1.51 -5.93
CA ILE A 109 12.67 1.44 -4.64
C ILE A 109 13.66 1.11 -3.53
N ASN A 110 13.70 1.94 -2.50
CA ASN A 110 14.44 1.69 -1.27
C ASN A 110 13.45 1.56 -0.11
N VAL A 111 13.37 0.38 0.50
CA VAL A 111 12.55 0.16 1.70
C VAL A 111 13.45 -0.02 2.92
N GLU A 112 13.20 0.76 3.96
CA GLU A 112 13.73 0.61 5.30
C GLU A 112 12.59 0.26 6.28
N PHE A 113 12.82 -0.71 7.16
CA PHE A 113 11.86 -1.05 8.21
C PHE A 113 12.21 -0.29 9.49
N LEU A 114 11.19 0.30 10.12
CA LEU A 114 11.37 1.09 11.34
C LEU A 114 11.99 0.21 12.44
N PRO A 115 13.18 0.56 12.97
CA PRO A 115 13.82 -0.22 14.01
C PRO A 115 13.07 -0.10 15.35
N GLN A 116 13.14 -1.15 16.17
CA GLN A 116 12.58 -1.17 17.54
C GLN A 116 11.07 -0.89 17.62
N ALA A 117 10.31 -1.32 16.61
CA ALA A 117 8.87 -1.07 16.50
C ALA A 117 7.97 -2.25 16.94
N ASP A 118 8.46 -3.09 17.87
CA ASP A 118 7.74 -4.27 18.36
C ASP A 118 6.27 -3.96 18.72
N GLU A 119 5.33 -4.78 18.25
CA GLU A 119 3.89 -4.62 18.50
C GLU A 119 3.37 -5.69 19.47
N PRO A 120 3.12 -5.37 20.76
CA PRO A 120 2.70 -6.35 21.75
C PRO A 120 1.40 -7.08 21.42
N ASN A 121 0.50 -6.45 20.66
CA ASN A 121 -0.77 -7.06 20.24
C ASN A 121 -0.63 -7.93 18.98
N GLY A 122 0.55 -7.92 18.35
CA GLY A 122 0.89 -8.69 17.17
C GLY A 122 1.49 -10.05 17.50
N LEU A 123 1.24 -11.05 16.64
CA LEU A 123 1.87 -12.36 16.77
C LEU A 123 3.38 -12.22 16.67
N LEU A 124 4.13 -12.75 17.65
CA LEU A 124 5.60 -12.62 17.69
C LEU A 124 6.11 -11.18 17.55
N LEU A 125 5.31 -10.20 17.99
CA LEU A 125 5.59 -8.77 17.92
C LEU A 125 5.54 -8.14 16.51
N SER A 126 4.97 -8.85 15.53
CA SER A 126 4.84 -8.39 14.14
C SER A 126 3.64 -7.46 13.91
N LYS A 127 3.68 -6.65 12.85
CA LYS A 127 2.50 -5.94 12.32
C LYS A 127 2.10 -6.45 10.94
N ALA A 128 0.84 -6.23 10.58
CA ALA A 128 0.34 -6.49 9.23
C ALA A 128 0.93 -5.49 8.21
N VAL A 129 1.24 -5.95 6.99
CA VAL A 129 1.89 -5.15 5.94
C VAL A 129 1.14 -5.17 4.60
N GLY A 130 0.03 -5.91 4.48
CA GLY A 130 -0.56 -6.20 3.15
C GLY A 130 -1.28 -5.03 2.46
N GLU A 131 -1.90 -4.14 3.23
CA GLU A 131 -2.66 -2.98 2.74
C GLU A 131 -2.05 -1.62 3.12
N PRO A 132 -1.35 -1.46 4.27
CA PRO A 132 -0.84 -0.16 4.69
C PRO A 132 0.22 0.54 3.79
N PRO A 133 1.12 -0.16 3.08
CA PRO A 133 2.11 0.46 2.19
C PRO A 133 1.50 1.05 0.91
#